data_AF-A0A1J9QF65-F1
#
_entry.id   AF-A0A1J9QF65-F1
#
_cell.length_a   1.000
_cell.length_b   1.000
_cell.length_c   1.000
_cell.angle_alpha   90.00
_cell.angle_beta   90.00
_cell.angle_gamma   90.00
#
_symmetry.space_group_name_H-M   'P 1'
#
loop_
_entity.id
_entity.type
_entity.pdbx_description
1 polymer ?
#
loop_
_entity_poly.entity_id
_entity_poly.type
_entity_poly.pdbx_seq_one_letter_code
_entity_poly.pdbx_strand_id
1 'polypeptide(L)'
;MLSKLGLAFVLGAQTVLGIGDSAWKLKGMHHLVTFGNSYTDESRLLYFIEHQEAPPVGWRAPENNVTSTGGRVWARYVSDYTGAELYNYAVSGATCSNDITPRYFSLINGIFPSVDQYQIPAFIEDAYHQDPETGEPFLSLPRRETVYSIWIGTNDLGNGAFIDDSQVAGKTLLD
;
A
#
# COMPACT_ATOMS: atom_id res chain seq x y z
N MET A 1 70.00 -20.95 1.21
CA MET A 1 69.33 -20.01 2.14
C MET A 1 68.45 -19.07 1.31
N LEU A 2 67.32 -18.59 1.88
CA LEU A 2 66.08 -18.05 1.26
C LEU A 2 65.10 -19.18 0.87
N SER A 3 64.22 -19.70 1.74
CA SER A 3 63.26 -19.14 2.72
C SER A 3 62.16 -18.29 2.12
N LYS A 4 60.98 -18.93 1.95
CA LYS A 4 59.58 -18.50 2.22
C LYS A 4 59.12 -17.21 1.49
N LEU A 5 57.90 -17.14 0.93
CA LEU A 5 56.65 -17.15 1.70
C LEU A 5 55.47 -17.23 0.70
N GLY A 6 54.64 -18.27 0.79
CA GLY A 6 53.34 -18.30 0.13
C GLY A 6 52.34 -17.50 0.96
N LEU A 7 51.74 -16.48 0.36
CA LEU A 7 50.70 -15.67 1.00
C LEU A 7 49.34 -16.34 0.76
N ALA A 8 48.83 -17.06 1.76
CA ALA A 8 47.46 -17.56 1.74
C ALA A 8 46.52 -16.48 2.28
N PHE A 9 45.67 -15.95 1.40
CA PHE A 9 44.62 -14.98 1.77
C PHE A 9 43.43 -15.77 2.32
N VAL A 10 43.25 -15.79 3.65
CA VAL A 10 42.05 -16.34 4.28
C VAL A 10 41.01 -15.22 4.32
N LEU A 11 40.06 -15.23 3.38
CA LEU A 11 38.82 -14.46 3.53
C LEU A 11 37.97 -15.13 4.62
N GLY A 12 38.05 -14.61 5.83
CA GLY A 12 37.06 -14.90 6.86
C GLY A 12 35.76 -14.18 6.51
N ALA A 13 34.78 -14.92 5.98
CA ALA A 13 33.41 -14.44 5.93
C ALA A 13 32.86 -14.41 7.36
N GLN A 14 32.76 -13.22 7.95
CA GLN A 14 31.98 -13.04 9.16
C GLN A 14 30.50 -13.07 8.78
N THR A 15 29.84 -14.19 9.00
CA THR A 15 28.38 -14.25 9.06
C THR A 15 27.95 -13.59 10.37
N VAL A 16 27.55 -12.33 10.30
CA VAL A 16 26.81 -11.70 11.39
C VAL A 16 25.40 -12.32 11.37
N LEU A 17 25.22 -13.40 12.14
CA LEU A 17 23.90 -13.91 12.47
C LEU A 17 23.27 -12.94 13.46
N GLY A 18 22.62 -11.91 12.94
CA GLY A 18 21.67 -11.11 13.71
C GLY A 18 20.46 -11.98 14.04
N ILE A 19 20.53 -12.76 15.12
CA ILE A 19 19.37 -13.43 15.70
C ILE A 19 18.62 -12.38 16.53
N GLY A 20 18.12 -11.35 15.87
CA GLY A 20 17.07 -10.52 16.44
C GLY A 20 15.78 -11.30 16.30
N ASP A 21 15.12 -11.65 17.40
CA ASP A 21 13.73 -12.08 17.33
C ASP A 21 12.96 -11.04 16.54
N SER A 22 12.35 -11.44 15.42
CA SER A 22 11.50 -10.55 14.65
C SER A 22 10.42 -10.02 15.60
N ALA A 23 10.42 -8.71 15.86
CA ALA A 23 9.45 -8.04 16.73
C ALA A 23 8.00 -8.38 16.33
N TRP A 24 7.81 -8.74 15.06
CA TRP A 24 6.53 -9.04 14.43
C TRP A 24 6.14 -10.53 14.50
N LYS A 25 7.05 -11.44 14.87
CA LYS A 25 6.84 -12.90 14.94
C LYS A 25 6.17 -13.49 13.68
N LEU A 26 6.41 -12.85 12.53
CA LEU A 26 5.92 -13.24 11.22
C LEU A 26 6.43 -14.66 10.90
N LYS A 27 5.52 -15.58 10.56
CA LYS A 27 5.88 -16.96 10.17
C LYS A 27 6.14 -17.08 8.67
N GLY A 28 5.46 -16.24 7.89
CA GLY A 28 5.57 -16.10 6.44
C GLY A 28 4.81 -14.85 6.01
N MET A 29 5.06 -14.34 4.81
CA MET A 29 4.26 -13.27 4.24
C MET A 29 3.36 -13.89 3.17
N HIS A 30 2.13 -14.23 3.55
CA HIS A 30 1.13 -14.81 2.65
C HIS A 30 0.14 -13.77 2.15
N HIS A 31 -0.02 -12.66 2.87
CA HIS A 31 -0.93 -11.58 2.48
C HIS A 31 -0.26 -10.22 2.66
N LEU A 32 -0.47 -9.33 1.70
CA LEU A 32 -0.08 -7.93 1.73
C LEU A 32 -1.32 -7.07 1.56
N VAL A 33 -1.65 -6.27 2.57
CA VAL A 33 -2.73 -5.28 2.49
C VAL A 33 -2.10 -3.90 2.38
N THR A 34 -2.48 -3.13 1.37
CA THR A 34 -1.87 -1.83 1.09
C THR A 34 -2.89 -0.70 1.03
N PHE A 35 -2.57 0.40 1.70
CA PHE A 35 -3.26 1.68 1.65
C PHE A 35 -2.31 2.74 1.10
N GLY A 36 -2.83 3.82 0.54
CA GLY A 36 -1.99 4.92 0.09
C GLY A 36 -2.51 5.65 -1.13
N ASN A 37 -1.56 6.21 -1.88
CA ASN A 37 -1.82 7.04 -3.04
C ASN A 37 -1.28 6.42 -4.34
N SER A 38 -0.96 7.27 -5.32
CA SER A 38 -0.58 6.87 -6.67
C SER A 38 0.70 6.02 -6.74
N TYR A 39 1.58 6.10 -5.74
CA TYR A 39 2.75 5.20 -5.69
C TYR A 39 2.38 3.74 -5.37
N THR A 40 1.18 3.50 -4.87
CA THR A 40 0.71 2.18 -4.43
C THR A 40 -0.52 1.72 -5.20
N ASP A 41 -1.40 2.63 -5.65
CA ASP A 41 -2.61 2.28 -6.41
C ASP A 41 -2.30 1.62 -7.75
N GLU A 42 -2.98 0.51 -8.00
CA GLU A 42 -2.84 -0.30 -9.20
C GLU A 42 -4.04 -0.16 -10.13
N SER A 43 -5.26 -0.13 -9.59
CA SER A 43 -6.49 -0.20 -10.41
C SER A 43 -7.70 0.49 -9.78
N ARG A 44 -7.60 0.98 -8.54
CA ARG A 44 -8.78 1.42 -7.80
C ARG A 44 -9.22 2.81 -8.22
N LEU A 45 -8.31 3.76 -8.49
CA LEU A 45 -8.72 5.04 -9.09
C LEU A 45 -9.36 4.84 -10.47
N LEU A 46 -8.82 3.92 -11.27
CA LEU A 46 -9.38 3.61 -12.59
C LEU A 46 -10.84 3.14 -12.47
N TYR A 47 -11.14 2.28 -11.49
CA TYR A 47 -12.51 1.86 -11.21
C TYR A 47 -13.42 3.07 -10.96
N PHE A 48 -13.02 4.00 -10.08
CA PHE A 48 -13.80 5.22 -9.82
C PHE A 48 -14.01 6.06 -11.09
N ILE A 49 -12.99 6.19 -11.95
CA ILE A 49 -13.11 6.93 -13.22
C ILE A 49 -14.15 6.26 -14.14
N GLU A 50 -14.13 4.94 -14.23
CA GLU A 50 -14.99 4.18 -15.13
C GLU A 50 -16.44 4.06 -14.63
N HIS A 51 -16.64 3.97 -13.32
CA HIS A 51 -17.94 3.64 -12.71
C HIS A 51 -18.59 4.82 -11.99
N GLN A 52 -17.84 5.89 -11.70
CA GLN A 52 -18.30 7.05 -10.91
C GLN A 52 -18.79 6.70 -9.49
N GLU A 53 -18.41 5.52 -8.99
CA GLU A 53 -18.73 5.03 -7.65
C GLU A 53 -17.58 4.16 -7.11
N ALA A 54 -17.64 3.84 -5.81
CA ALA A 54 -16.69 2.94 -5.20
C ALA A 54 -16.88 1.50 -5.71
N PRO A 55 -15.79 0.72 -5.82
CA PRO A 55 -15.91 -0.73 -5.98
C PRO A 55 -16.84 -1.34 -4.92
N PRO A 56 -17.68 -2.32 -5.29
CA PRO A 56 -18.56 -2.98 -4.33
C PRO A 56 -17.74 -3.74 -3.28
N VAL A 57 -18.36 -4.00 -2.13
CA VAL A 57 -17.77 -4.86 -1.09
C VAL A 57 -17.49 -6.25 -1.67
N GLY A 58 -16.35 -6.83 -1.34
CA GLY A 58 -15.89 -8.10 -1.90
C GLY A 58 -15.26 -7.97 -3.29
N TRP A 59 -15.00 -6.75 -3.77
CA TRP A 59 -14.36 -6.56 -5.06
C TRP A 59 -12.85 -6.83 -5.02
N ARG A 60 -12.39 -7.72 -5.90
CA ARG A 60 -10.98 -8.00 -6.10
C ARG A 60 -10.38 -7.09 -7.16
N ALA A 61 -9.44 -6.25 -6.74
CA ALA A 61 -8.72 -5.36 -7.63
C ALA A 61 -7.95 -6.15 -8.71
N PRO A 62 -8.17 -5.88 -10.01
CA PRO A 62 -7.40 -6.51 -11.06
C PRO A 62 -5.97 -6.00 -11.06
N GLU A 63 -5.03 -6.86 -11.45
CA GLU A 63 -3.66 -6.45 -11.76
C GLU A 63 -3.65 -5.48 -12.95
N ASN A 64 -2.80 -4.45 -12.87
CA ASN A 64 -2.63 -3.50 -13.94
C ASN A 64 -1.16 -3.09 -14.03
N ASN A 65 -0.61 -3.12 -15.25
CA ASN A 65 0.78 -2.76 -15.55
C ASN A 65 0.92 -1.34 -16.12
N VAL A 66 -0.18 -0.60 -16.23
CA VAL A 66 -0.23 0.79 -16.68
C VAL A 66 -0.70 1.64 -15.50
N THR A 67 0.20 1.84 -14.54
CA THR A 67 -0.06 2.63 -13.33
C THR A 67 0.66 3.98 -13.37
N SER A 68 0.46 4.82 -12.36
CA SER A 68 1.07 6.15 -12.28
C SER A 68 2.61 6.13 -12.24
N THR A 69 3.22 4.98 -11.93
CA THR A 69 4.68 4.81 -11.89
C THR A 69 5.29 4.48 -13.26
N GLY A 70 4.47 4.40 -14.32
CA GLY A 70 4.91 4.01 -15.67
C GLY A 70 5.08 2.50 -15.86
N GLY A 71 4.51 1.70 -14.95
CA GLY A 71 4.64 0.24 -14.94
C GLY A 71 3.86 -0.36 -13.78
N ARG A 72 4.44 -1.37 -13.13
CA ARG A 72 3.90 -1.98 -11.91
C ARG A 72 4.25 -1.14 -10.68
N VAL A 73 3.36 -1.11 -9.70
CA VAL A 73 3.61 -0.52 -8.38
C VAL A 73 4.49 -1.42 -7.52
N TRP A 74 5.16 -0.84 -6.52
CA TRP A 74 6.05 -1.57 -5.62
C TRP A 74 5.36 -2.76 -4.93
N ALA A 75 4.09 -2.59 -4.55
CA ALA A 75 3.31 -3.61 -3.85
C ALA A 75 3.12 -4.87 -4.71
N ARG A 76 2.96 -4.71 -6.02
CA ARG A 76 2.88 -5.82 -6.98
C ARG A 76 4.21 -6.58 -7.09
N TYR A 77 5.34 -5.86 -7.13
CA TYR A 77 6.65 -6.53 -7.09
C TYR A 77 6.85 -7.34 -5.81
N VAL A 78 6.40 -6.83 -4.66
CA VAL A 78 6.45 -7.58 -3.40
C VAL A 78 5.59 -8.84 -3.48
N SER A 79 4.33 -8.71 -3.93
CA SER A 79 3.41 -9.84 -4.14
C SER A 79 4.05 -10.93 -5.00
N ASP A 80 4.61 -10.56 -6.16
CA ASP A 80 5.30 -11.48 -7.06
C ASP A 80 6.52 -12.17 -6.44
N TYR A 81 7.37 -11.44 -5.74
CA TYR A 81 8.60 -11.98 -5.19
C TYR A 81 8.38 -12.84 -3.94
N THR A 82 7.31 -12.61 -3.19
CA THR A 82 7.00 -13.41 -1.99
C THR A 82 5.93 -14.47 -2.25
N GLY A 83 5.19 -14.36 -3.35
CA GLY A 83 3.97 -15.14 -3.59
C GLY A 83 2.80 -14.72 -2.68
N ALA A 84 2.87 -13.55 -2.05
CA ALA A 84 1.82 -13.07 -1.16
C ALA A 84 0.64 -12.54 -1.96
N GLU A 85 -0.57 -12.83 -1.52
CA GLU A 85 -1.77 -12.23 -2.09
C GLU A 85 -1.85 -10.74 -1.77
N LEU A 86 -2.04 -9.91 -2.80
CA LEU A 86 -2.13 -8.46 -2.68
C LEU A 86 -3.59 -8.00 -2.59
N TYR A 87 -3.92 -7.33 -1.49
CA TYR A 87 -5.18 -6.59 -1.31
C TYR A 87 -4.90 -5.10 -1.30
N ASN A 88 -5.09 -4.47 -2.46
CA ASN A 88 -4.74 -3.07 -2.67
C ASN A 88 -5.96 -2.15 -2.55
N TYR A 89 -5.95 -1.32 -1.52
CA TYR A 89 -6.95 -0.30 -1.23
C TYR A 89 -6.47 1.12 -1.58
N ALA A 90 -5.22 1.29 -2.00
CA ALA A 90 -4.69 2.58 -2.37
C ALA A 90 -5.47 3.19 -3.54
N VAL A 91 -5.63 4.51 -3.53
CA VAL A 91 -6.28 5.26 -4.61
C VAL A 91 -5.37 6.39 -5.04
N SER A 92 -5.04 6.48 -6.32
CA SER A 92 -4.20 7.55 -6.85
C SER A 92 -4.82 8.92 -6.54
N GLY A 93 -4.00 9.84 -6.01
CA GLY A 93 -4.44 11.17 -5.60
C GLY A 93 -5.01 11.26 -4.18
N ALA A 94 -5.17 10.13 -3.48
CA ALA A 94 -5.64 10.09 -2.10
C ALA A 94 -4.75 10.88 -1.15
N THR A 95 -5.39 11.53 -0.20
CA THR A 95 -4.80 12.20 0.96
C THR A 95 -4.99 11.34 2.21
N CYS A 96 -4.36 11.72 3.32
CA CYS A 96 -4.62 11.10 4.62
C CYS A 96 -6.11 11.24 4.97
N SER A 97 -6.61 12.48 4.93
CA SER A 97 -8.00 12.80 5.26
C SER A 97 -8.55 13.95 4.43
N ASN A 98 -9.79 13.80 3.97
CA ASN A 98 -10.52 14.87 3.30
C ASN A 98 -11.00 15.96 4.28
N ASP A 99 -10.92 15.71 5.59
CA ASP A 99 -11.18 16.75 6.60
C ASP A 99 -10.01 17.73 6.77
N ILE A 100 -8.86 17.42 6.16
CA ILE A 100 -7.63 18.23 6.22
C ILE A 100 -7.31 18.78 4.83
N THR A 101 -7.16 17.93 3.82
CA THR A 101 -6.80 18.34 2.45
C THR A 101 -7.74 17.68 1.44
N PRO A 102 -9.01 18.13 1.33
CA PRO A 102 -9.92 17.64 0.30
C PRO A 102 -9.44 18.13 -1.06
N ARG A 103 -9.28 17.22 -2.02
CA ARG A 103 -8.84 17.54 -3.39
C ARG A 103 -9.87 17.07 -4.41
N TYR A 104 -10.47 18.01 -5.13
CA TYR A 104 -11.43 17.72 -6.19
C TYR A 104 -10.72 17.14 -7.43
N PHE A 105 -11.33 16.14 -8.03
CA PHE A 105 -10.90 15.48 -9.25
C PHE A 105 -12.05 15.36 -10.23
N SER A 106 -11.93 16.07 -11.35
CA SER A 106 -13.01 16.19 -12.33
C SER A 106 -13.40 14.86 -12.98
N LEU A 107 -12.47 13.91 -13.16
CA LEU A 107 -12.76 12.64 -13.83
C LEU A 107 -13.69 11.72 -13.03
N ILE A 108 -13.83 11.96 -11.72
CA ILE A 108 -14.78 11.24 -10.86
C ILE A 108 -15.91 12.15 -10.35
N ASN A 109 -15.96 13.38 -10.87
CA ASN A 109 -16.87 14.44 -10.43
C ASN A 109 -16.97 14.58 -8.90
N GLY A 110 -15.83 14.46 -8.20
CA GLY A 110 -15.82 14.29 -6.76
C GLY A 110 -14.47 14.55 -6.12
N ILE A 111 -14.39 14.41 -4.81
CA ILE A 111 -13.13 14.48 -4.06
C ILE A 111 -12.42 13.13 -4.17
N PHE A 112 -11.10 13.13 -4.27
CA PHE A 112 -10.33 11.89 -4.22
C PHE A 112 -10.70 11.06 -2.98
N PRO A 113 -10.93 9.73 -3.13
CA PRO A 113 -11.16 8.85 -1.99
C PRO A 113 -9.90 8.78 -1.11
N SER A 114 -9.98 9.34 0.09
CA SER A 114 -8.88 9.41 1.07
C SER A 114 -8.73 8.10 1.85
N VAL A 115 -7.63 8.00 2.61
CA VAL A 115 -7.41 6.86 3.52
C VAL A 115 -8.53 6.77 4.57
N ASP A 116 -8.81 7.87 5.27
CA ASP A 116 -9.76 7.91 6.38
C ASP A 116 -11.21 7.70 5.95
N GLN A 117 -11.65 8.39 4.89
CA GLN A 117 -13.06 8.36 4.49
C GLN A 117 -13.40 7.20 3.55
N TYR A 118 -12.42 6.54 2.93
CA TYR A 118 -12.70 5.44 1.99
C TYR A 118 -11.84 4.19 2.20
N GLN A 119 -10.52 4.28 2.16
CA GLN A 119 -9.69 3.07 2.02
C GLN A 119 -9.77 2.16 3.25
N ILE A 120 -9.69 2.73 4.46
CA ILE A 120 -9.84 1.99 5.71
C ILE A 120 -11.27 1.47 5.87
N PRO A 121 -12.34 2.28 5.70
CA PRO A 121 -13.71 1.78 5.70
C PRO A 121 -13.95 0.63 4.72
N ALA A 122 -13.48 0.73 3.47
CA ALA A 122 -13.65 -0.32 2.47
C ALA A 122 -12.96 -1.63 2.87
N PHE A 123 -11.76 -1.54 3.45
CA PHE A 123 -11.08 -2.70 4.01
C PHE A 123 -11.85 -3.33 5.18
N ILE A 124 -12.44 -2.51 6.06
CA ILE A 124 -13.23 -3.01 7.20
C ILE A 124 -14.48 -3.73 6.71
N GLU A 125 -15.21 -3.17 5.74
CA GLU A 125 -16.37 -3.83 5.14
C GLU A 125 -16.00 -5.15 4.49
N ASP A 126 -14.90 -5.18 3.71
CA ASP A 126 -14.37 -6.41 3.11
C ASP A 126 -13.94 -7.45 4.17
N ALA A 127 -13.40 -7.01 5.31
CA ALA A 127 -12.98 -7.89 6.41
C ALA A 127 -14.16 -8.57 7.12
N TYR A 128 -15.35 -7.98 7.06
CA TYR A 128 -16.59 -8.57 7.58
C TYR A 128 -17.46 -9.22 6.49
N HIS A 129 -17.06 -9.10 5.22
CA HIS A 129 -17.82 -9.65 4.10
C HIS A 129 -17.66 -11.16 3.99
N GLN A 130 -18.78 -11.82 3.72
CA GLN A 130 -18.82 -13.23 3.32
C GLN A 130 -19.29 -13.29 1.88
N ASP A 131 -18.59 -14.05 1.06
CA ASP A 131 -18.98 -14.32 -0.30
C ASP A 131 -20.37 -15.00 -0.30
N PRO A 132 -21.38 -14.43 -0.98
CA PRO A 132 -22.74 -14.92 -0.88
C PRO A 132 -22.96 -16.27 -1.56
N GLU A 133 -22.08 -16.69 -2.47
CA GLU A 133 -22.18 -17.95 -3.20
C GLU A 133 -21.57 -19.11 -2.42
N THR A 134 -20.43 -18.86 -1.75
CA THR A 134 -19.64 -19.87 -1.05
C THR A 134 -19.83 -19.84 0.47
N GLY A 135 -20.23 -18.70 1.03
CA GLY A 135 -20.31 -18.45 2.47
C GLY A 135 -18.95 -18.22 3.15
N GLU A 136 -17.86 -18.24 2.38
CA GLU A 136 -16.51 -18.06 2.91
C GLU A 136 -16.19 -16.58 3.15
N PRO A 137 -15.35 -16.24 4.15
CA PRO A 137 -14.88 -14.88 4.35
C PRO A 137 -14.14 -14.37 3.10
N PHE A 138 -14.46 -13.16 2.65
CA PHE A 138 -13.74 -12.55 1.53
C PHE A 138 -12.27 -12.30 1.87
N LEU A 139 -12.00 -11.87 3.11
CA LEU A 139 -10.65 -11.73 3.65
C LEU A 139 -10.39 -12.76 4.75
N SER A 140 -9.34 -13.55 4.59
CA SER A 140 -8.76 -14.39 5.64
C SER A 140 -7.33 -13.95 5.87
N LEU A 141 -7.10 -13.15 6.92
CA LEU A 141 -5.84 -12.44 7.16
C LEU A 141 -5.22 -12.81 8.52
N PRO A 142 -4.56 -13.97 8.65
CA PRO A 142 -3.92 -14.36 9.91
C PRO A 142 -2.81 -13.38 10.29
N ARG A 143 -2.84 -12.86 11.52
CA ARG A 143 -1.88 -11.86 12.04
C ARG A 143 -0.40 -12.21 11.85
N ARG A 144 -0.04 -13.49 11.84
CA ARG A 144 1.36 -13.96 11.70
C ARG A 144 1.76 -14.20 10.24
N GLU A 145 0.88 -13.88 9.31
CA GLU A 145 0.96 -14.17 7.87
C GLU A 145 0.61 -12.95 7.00
N THR A 146 0.03 -11.90 7.60
CA THR A 146 -0.38 -10.68 6.93
C THR A 146 0.53 -9.50 7.27
N VAL A 147 0.96 -8.78 6.25
CA VAL A 147 1.64 -7.49 6.37
C VAL A 147 0.70 -6.38 5.91
N TYR A 148 0.58 -5.33 6.72
CA TYR A 148 -0.15 -4.11 6.36
C TYR A 148 0.87 -3.01 6.05
N SER A 149 0.57 -2.23 5.01
CA SER A 149 1.41 -1.08 4.65
C SER A 149 0.55 0.11 4.27
N ILE A 150 1.08 1.29 4.54
CA ILE A 150 0.48 2.55 4.13
C ILE A 150 1.59 3.48 3.61
N TRP A 151 1.39 4.02 2.41
CA TRP A 151 2.23 5.09 1.87
C TRP A 151 1.35 6.25 1.40
N ILE A 152 1.30 7.29 2.22
CA ILE A 152 0.40 8.44 2.06
C ILE A 152 1.12 9.75 2.46
N GLY A 153 0.48 10.90 2.24
CA GLY A 153 0.94 12.22 2.68
C GLY A 153 1.48 13.13 1.58
N THR A 154 1.92 12.57 0.44
CA THR A 154 2.47 13.40 -0.64
C THR A 154 1.41 14.26 -1.32
N ASN A 155 0.14 13.84 -1.32
CA ASN A 155 -0.96 14.63 -1.86
C ASN A 155 -1.50 15.67 -0.88
N ASP A 156 -1.29 15.47 0.43
CA ASP A 156 -1.59 16.44 1.48
C ASP A 156 -0.57 17.60 1.43
N LEU A 157 0.70 17.29 1.16
CA LEU A 157 1.74 18.30 1.03
C LEU A 157 1.75 19.00 -0.35
N GLY A 158 1.37 18.27 -1.40
CA GLY A 158 1.57 18.68 -2.79
C GLY A 158 0.58 19.72 -3.34
N ASN A 159 0.58 19.85 -4.67
CA ASN A 159 -0.21 20.84 -5.39
C ASN A 159 -1.71 20.75 -5.10
N GLY A 160 -2.33 21.89 -4.79
CA GLY A 160 -3.71 22.03 -4.37
C GLY A 160 -3.94 21.58 -2.94
N ALA A 161 -2.91 21.64 -2.09
CA ALA A 161 -2.98 21.32 -0.67
C ALA A 161 -2.01 22.22 0.13
N PHE A 162 -1.27 21.71 1.13
CA PHE A 162 -0.52 22.55 2.07
C PHE A 162 0.51 23.49 1.44
N ILE A 163 1.20 23.09 0.37
CA ILE A 163 2.19 23.98 -0.28
C ILE A 163 1.55 25.19 -0.97
N ASP A 164 0.25 25.11 -1.26
CA ASP A 164 -0.52 26.16 -1.94
C ASP A 164 -1.54 26.82 -0.99
N ASP A 165 -1.40 26.63 0.33
CA ASP A 165 -2.35 27.10 1.36
C ASP A 165 -3.82 26.69 1.06
N SER A 166 -4.00 25.51 0.44
CA SER A 166 -5.30 25.03 -0.06
C SER A 166 -5.93 23.93 0.81
N GLN A 167 -5.32 23.62 1.96
CA GLN A 167 -5.93 22.80 3.01
C GLN A 167 -7.20 23.47 3.58
N VAL A 168 -7.97 22.70 4.35
CA VAL A 168 -9.09 23.25 5.14
C VAL A 168 -8.59 24.35 6.08
N ALA A 169 -9.30 25.47 6.11
CA ALA A 169 -8.92 26.64 6.89
C ALA A 169 -8.69 26.29 8.38
N GLY A 170 -7.54 26.71 8.91
CA GLY A 170 -7.15 26.47 10.30
C GLY A 170 -6.43 25.13 10.54
N LYS A 171 -6.29 24.27 9.52
CA LYS A 171 -5.48 23.05 9.60
C LYS A 171 -3.99 23.32 9.40
N THR A 172 -3.18 22.50 10.06
CA THR A 172 -1.72 22.53 10.05
C THR A 172 -1.18 21.15 9.71
N LEU A 173 0.13 21.04 9.46
CA LEU A 173 0.79 19.76 9.21
C LEU A 173 0.76 18.78 10.40
N LEU A 174 0.36 19.25 11.58
CA LEU A 174 0.26 18.43 12.79
C LEU A 174 -1.15 17.87 13.03
N ASP A 175 -2.15 18.37 12.28
CA ASP A 175 -3.51 17.84 12.27
C ASP A 175 -3.59 16.57 11.41
#